data_AF-A0A954IQJ2-F1
#
_entry.id   AF-A0A954IQJ2-F1
#
_cell.length_a   1.000
_cell.length_b   1.000
_cell.length_c   1.000
_cell.angle_alpha   90.00
_cell.angle_beta   90.00
_cell.angle_gamma   90.00
#
_symmetry.space_group_name_H-M   'P 1'
#
loop_
_entity.id
_entity.type
_entity.pdbx_description
1 polymer ?
#
loop_
_entity_poly.entity_id
_entity_poly.type
_entity_poly.pdbx_seq_one_letter_code
_entity_poly.pdbx_strand_id
1 'polypeptide(L)' 'FDMHGNVWEWTQDPAFEPLSPVNGRVSRNLLGGAYYVDPAIIRRGSERNHYLPSERITNIGFRPAKTLWPDRPNNY' A
#
# COMPACT_ATOMS: atom_id res chain seq x y z
N PHE A 1 -3.43 -4.32 -13.09
CA PHE A 1 -2.94 -5.71 -13.12
C PHE A 1 -1.98 -5.93 -11.94
N ASP A 2 -1.86 -7.17 -11.46
CA ASP A 2 -1.14 -7.59 -10.24
C ASP A 2 -1.46 -6.76 -8.99
N MET A 3 -2.71 -6.80 -8.52
CA MET A 3 -3.05 -6.29 -7.18
C MET A 3 -3.13 -7.41 -6.13
N HIS A 4 -2.99 -8.67 -6.56
CA HIS A 4 -3.03 -9.86 -5.72
C HIS A 4 -1.84 -10.75 -6.12
N GLY A 5 -0.78 -10.75 -5.30
CA GLY A 5 0.47 -11.46 -5.60
C GLY A 5 1.50 -10.62 -6.36
N ASN A 6 2.72 -11.18 -6.51
CA ASN A 6 3.98 -10.52 -6.86
C ASN A 6 4.70 -9.90 -5.64
N VAL A 7 4.29 -8.72 -5.17
CA VAL A 7 4.91 -8.04 -4.02
C VAL A 7 3.86 -7.40 -3.12
N TRP A 8 4.17 -7.29 -1.83
CA TRP A 8 3.40 -6.44 -0.92
C TRP A 8 3.51 -4.98 -1.35
N GLU A 9 2.42 -4.22 -1.33
CA GLU A 9 2.42 -2.81 -1.73
C GLU A 9 2.25 -1.90 -0.51
N TRP A 10 3.19 -0.98 -0.29
CA TRP A 10 3.10 0.03 0.78
C TRP A 10 1.90 0.96 0.61
N THR A 11 1.23 1.28 1.72
CA THR A 11 0.23 2.36 1.79
C THR A 11 0.64 3.45 2.80
N GLN A 12 0.05 4.64 2.66
CA GLN A 12 0.28 5.74 3.60
C GLN A 12 -0.39 5.50 4.97
N ASP A 13 -1.31 4.55 5.04
CA ASP A 13 -2.09 4.28 6.24
C ASP A 13 -1.23 3.63 7.31
N PRO A 14 -1.23 4.16 8.55
CA PRO A 14 -0.64 3.48 9.68
C PRO A 14 -1.38 2.18 10.01
N ALA A 15 -0.66 1.23 10.62
CA ALA A 15 -1.20 -0.09 10.94
C ALA A 15 -2.27 -0.08 12.03
N PHE A 16 -2.01 0.66 13.11
CA PHE A 16 -2.86 0.70 14.31
C PHE A 16 -3.17 2.12 14.80
N GLU A 17 -2.44 3.11 14.27
CA GLU A 17 -2.50 4.50 14.71
C GLU A 17 -3.49 5.32 13.85
N PRO A 18 -3.90 6.52 14.30
CA PRO A 18 -4.57 7.49 13.45
C PRO A 18 -3.69 7.90 12.25
N LEU A 19 -4.33 8.37 11.17
CA LEU A 19 -3.65 8.92 9.99
C LEU A 19 -2.57 9.92 10.44
N SER A 20 -1.32 9.58 10.13
CA SER A 20 -0.14 10.35 10.53
C SER A 20 0.84 10.48 9.38
N PRO A 21 1.58 11.60 9.29
CA PRO A 21 2.66 11.73 8.32
C PRO A 21 3.65 10.56 8.43
N VAL A 22 4.19 10.10 7.30
CA VAL A 22 5.19 9.03 7.27
C VAL A 22 6.46 9.53 7.98
N ASN A 23 6.56 9.21 9.27
CA ASN A 23 7.76 9.31 10.07
C ASN A 23 8.17 7.87 10.38
N GLY A 24 9.46 7.52 10.23
CA GLY A 24 9.95 6.13 10.32
C GLY A 24 9.74 5.43 11.67
N ARG A 25 8.93 5.97 12.58
CA ARG A 25 8.62 5.45 13.91
C ARG A 25 7.30 4.66 13.95
N VAL A 26 6.41 4.88 12.98
CA VAL A 26 5.09 4.24 12.95
C VAL A 26 5.03 3.27 11.77
N SER A 27 4.62 2.03 12.02
CA SER A 27 4.48 1.01 10.97
C SER A 27 3.39 1.40 9.96
N ARG A 28 3.62 1.08 8.69
CA ARG A 28 2.70 1.34 7.59
C ARG A 28 2.10 0.06 7.06
N ASN A 29 0.86 0.14 6.61
CA ASN A 29 0.15 -0.99 6.07
C ASN A 29 0.71 -1.39 4.71
N LEU A 30 0.64 -2.68 4.46
CA LEU A 30 1.03 -3.36 3.24
C LEU A 30 -0.16 -4.19 2.78
N LEU A 31 -0.53 -4.03 1.51
CA LEU A 31 -1.68 -4.69 0.90
C LEU A 31 -1.24 -5.57 -0.27
N GLY A 32 -2.14 -6.45 -0.73
CA GLY A 32 -1.99 -7.21 -1.98
C GLY A 32 -1.27 -8.56 -1.88
N GLY A 33 -0.49 -8.78 -0.81
CA GLY A 33 0.28 -10.02 -0.63
C GLY A 33 1.44 -10.16 -1.61
N ALA A 34 2.32 -11.13 -1.37
CA ALA A 34 3.51 -11.36 -2.18
C ALA A 34 3.52 -12.76 -2.82
N TYR A 35 4.47 -13.01 -3.73
CA TYR A 35 4.56 -14.25 -4.52
C TYR A 35 4.56 -15.56 -3.73
N TYR A 36 4.95 -15.53 -2.45
CA TYR A 36 5.03 -16.70 -1.57
C TYR A 36 3.77 -16.91 -0.70
N VAL A 37 2.80 -15.98 -0.76
CA VAL A 37 1.59 -16.06 0.05
C VAL A 37 0.54 -16.91 -0.68
N ASP A 38 -0.11 -17.82 0.05
CA ASP A 38 -1.12 -18.72 -0.50
C ASP A 38 -2.23 -17.91 -1.23
N PRO A 39 -2.57 -18.27 -2.48
CA PRO A 39 -3.64 -17.64 -3.26
C PRO A 39 -4.98 -17.55 -2.54
N ALA A 40 -5.30 -18.52 -1.68
CA ALA A 40 -6.54 -18.55 -0.90
C ALA A 40 -6.60 -17.46 0.18
N ILE A 41 -5.45 -16.98 0.63
CA ILE A 41 -5.30 -15.92 1.64
C ILE A 41 -5.39 -14.56 0.95
N ILE A 42 -4.60 -14.33 -0.11
CA ILE A 42 -4.54 -13.03 -0.80
C ILE A 42 -5.83 -12.68 -1.56
N ARG A 43 -6.64 -13.66 -1.98
CA ARG A 43 -7.91 -13.43 -2.72
C ARG A 43 -8.91 -12.55 -1.98
N ARG A 44 -8.76 -12.39 -0.66
CA ARG A 44 -9.73 -11.65 0.16
C ARG A 44 -9.61 -10.13 0.05
N GLY A 45 -8.50 -9.60 -0.49
CA GLY A 45 -8.28 -8.14 -0.61
C GLY A 45 -8.24 -7.37 0.72
N SER A 46 -8.42 -8.08 1.84
CA SER A 46 -8.48 -7.57 3.21
C SER A 46 -7.23 -7.91 4.02
N GLU A 47 -6.28 -8.64 3.44
CA GLU A 47 -5.04 -9.00 4.10
C GLU A 47 -4.17 -7.76 4.28
N ARG A 48 -3.80 -7.49 5.52
CA ARG A 48 -2.99 -6.33 5.92
C ARG A 48 -1.76 -6.85 6.64
N ASN A 49 -0.59 -6.54 6.10
CA ASN A 49 0.66 -6.68 6.82
C ASN A 49 1.17 -5.29 7.20
N HIS A 50 2.15 -5.20 8.10
CA HIS A 50 2.72 -3.92 8.48
C HIS A 50 4.21 -4.04 8.80
N TYR A 51 4.96 -3.06 8.32
CA TYR A 51 6.40 -2.92 8.60
C TYR A 51 6.73 -1.45 8.86
N LEU A 52 7.89 -1.20 9.47
CA LEU A 52 8.40 0.15 9.64
C LEU A 52 8.82 0.73 8.27
N PRO A 53 8.59 2.03 8.00
CA PRO A 53 9.00 2.67 6.74
C PRO A 53 10.51 2.60 6.45
N SER A 54 11.33 2.33 7.47
CA SER A 54 12.77 2.11 7.34
C SER A 54 13.13 0.72 6.80
N GLU A 55 12.21 -0.24 6.86
CA GLU A 55 12.45 -1.60 6.41
C GLU A 55 12.46 -1.68 4.87
N ARG A 56 13.38 -2.49 4.36
CA ARG A 56 13.59 -2.75 2.93
C ARG A 56 13.64 -4.25 2.76
N ILE A 57 12.52 -4.84 2.36
CA ILE A 57 12.39 -6.27 2.15
C ILE A 57 12.20 -6.50 0.65
N THR A 58 12.84 -7.54 0.10
CA THR A 58 12.90 -7.83 -1.34
C THR A 58 11.55 -8.15 -1.97
N ASN A 59 10.53 -8.39 -1.16
CA ASN A 59 9.17 -8.73 -1.57
C ASN A 59 8.17 -7.57 -1.35
N ILE A 60 8.66 -6.35 -1.13
CA ILE A 60 7.85 -5.15 -0.91
C ILE A 60 8.12 -4.12 -2.02
N GLY A 61 7.05 -3.64 -2.65
CA GLY A 61 7.03 -2.52 -3.59
C GLY A 61 6.06 -1.43 -3.16
N PHE A 62 5.76 -0.51 -4.07
CA PHE A 62 4.72 0.50 -3.90
C PHE A 62 4.13 0.88 -5.25
N ARG A 63 2.90 1.39 -5.23
CA ARG A 63 2.24 1.92 -6.41
C ARG A 63 1.88 3.40 -6.18
N PRO A 64 2.34 4.32 -7.04
CA PRO A 64 1.98 5.73 -6.91
C PRO A 64 0.49 5.92 -7.24
N ALA A 65 -0.18 6.75 -6.44
CA ALA A 65 -1.53 7.23 -6.71
C ALA A 65 -1.49 8.75 -6.92
N LYS A 66 -2.43 9.27 -7.72
CA LYS A 66 -2.56 10.71 -7.99
C LYS A 66 -4.02 11.11 -7.84
N THR A 67 -4.27 12.18 -7.10
CA THR A 67 -5.58 12.82 -7.06
C THR A 67 -5.87 13.45 -8.42
N LEU A 68 -6.96 13.03 -9.05
CA LEU A 68 -7.51 13.74 -10.20
C LEU A 68 -8.28 14.94 -9.67
N TRP A 69 -7.89 16.14 -10.09
CA TRP A 69 -8.68 17.34 -9.83
C TRP A 69 -9.92 17.27 -10.71
N PRO A 70 -11.12 17.61 -10.20
CA PRO A 70 -12.27 17.82 -11.08
C PRO A 70 -11.92 18.93 -12.07
N ASP A 71 -12.31 18.73 -13.33
CA ASP A 71 -11.91 19.51 -14.49
C ASP A 71 -11.83 21.01 -14.19
N ARG A 72 -10.68 21.62 -14.52
CA ARG A 72 -10.60 23.07 -14.63
C ARG A 72 -11.67 23.50 -15.65
N PRO A 73 -12.55 24.47 -15.35
CA PRO A 73 -13.43 25.00 -16.37
C PRO A 73 -12.55 25.55 -17.51
N ASN A 74 -12.77 25.07 -18.74
CA ASN A 74 -12.18 25.65 -19.93
C ASN A 74 -12.71 27.08 -20.07
N ASN A 75 -11.89 28.06 -19.70
CA ASN A 75 -12.14 29.45 -20.06
C ASN A 75 -11.59 29.67 -21.48
N TYR A 76 -12.48 29.71 -22.47
CA TYR A 76 -12.22 30.32 -23.79
C TYR A 76 -12.49 31.82 -23.71
#